data_AF-U2D5H5-F1
#
_entry.id   AF-U2D5H5-F1
#
_cell.length_a   1.000
_cell.length_b   1.000
_cell.length_c   1.000
_cell.angle_alpha   90.00
_cell.angle_beta   90.00
_cell.angle_gamma   90.00
#
_symmetry.space_group_name_H-M   'P 1'
#
loop_
_entity.id
_entity.type
_entity.pdbx_description
1 polymer ?
#
loop_
_entity_poly.entity_id
_entity_poly.type
_entity_poly.pdbx_seq_one_letter_code
_entity_poly.pdbx_strand_id
1 'polypeptide(L)'
;MKIKKYRELIIFIILIPIFLFAAFFVSSRMENQLPAYSVINKSSLGSSVFYEAMKKLNMPVERTLKPVEEQDYNSIQIVVPGGKFDVNSSYIKSWVNKGGVLVRLSAGNIHVVDYGVSPDIRGNVTVYKYGKGSVITSDATYITNKELTENTSNAYALFSELSSFNNRKIYFNETNLFQSNVRASLWDYIPIWGRFIIFQFVLSLSAFFYYKGKRFGKPIALYEEVERNENEYLLSASALYRQAKSYDLIAESYYKNLLRQTKCSEENLIDYWEREELPSLNKAKQVNEFMNNSKTEKKPKEYIQVITTIEQLNRILKKRRDSYWKTLKKI
;
A
#
# COMPACT_ATOMS: atom_id res chain seq x y z
N MET A 1 -6.19 32.68 -38.61
CA MET A 1 -6.63 31.47 -37.87
C MET A 1 -5.79 31.23 -36.59
N LYS A 2 -5.81 32.15 -35.60
CA LYS A 2 -5.01 32.05 -34.35
C LYS A 2 -5.82 32.15 -33.04
N ILE A 3 -7.13 32.43 -33.10
CA ILE A 3 -7.97 32.69 -31.91
C ILE A 3 -8.39 31.40 -31.19
N LYS A 4 -8.53 30.26 -31.90
CA LYS A 4 -8.94 28.98 -31.29
C LYS A 4 -7.98 28.47 -30.21
N LYS A 5 -6.71 28.84 -30.24
CA LYS A 5 -5.67 28.29 -29.34
C LYS A 5 -5.71 28.86 -27.91
N TYR A 6 -6.34 30.03 -27.72
CA TYR A 6 -6.42 30.67 -26.40
C TYR A 6 -7.77 30.49 -25.71
N ARG A 7 -8.81 30.08 -26.44
CA ARG A 7 -10.16 29.90 -25.88
C ARG A 7 -10.19 28.82 -24.79
N GLU A 8 -9.48 27.72 -24.98
CA GLU A 8 -9.36 26.63 -24.00
C GLU A 8 -8.61 27.09 -22.74
N LEU A 9 -7.59 27.94 -22.90
CA LEU A 9 -6.77 28.44 -21.80
C LEU A 9 -7.51 29.51 -20.98
N ILE A 10 -8.31 30.35 -21.64
CA ILE A 10 -9.20 31.32 -21.00
C ILE A 10 -10.30 30.62 -20.18
N ILE A 11 -10.90 29.56 -20.74
CA ILE A 11 -11.89 28.75 -20.00
C ILE A 11 -11.26 28.16 -18.73
N PHE A 12 -10.03 27.65 -18.82
CA PHE A 12 -9.31 27.10 -17.67
C PHE A 12 -9.02 28.16 -16.60
N ILE A 13 -8.59 29.36 -17.01
CA ILE A 13 -8.32 30.48 -16.09
C ILE A 13 -9.59 30.95 -15.37
N ILE A 14 -10.76 30.85 -16.00
CA ILE A 14 -12.04 31.25 -15.40
C ILE A 14 -12.62 30.13 -14.52
N LEU A 15 -12.46 28.87 -14.91
CA LEU A 15 -13.00 27.74 -14.15
C LEU A 15 -12.29 27.53 -12.81
N ILE A 16 -10.97 27.75 -12.75
CA ILE A 16 -10.18 27.60 -11.52
C ILE A 16 -10.69 28.46 -10.35
N PRO A 17 -10.86 29.80 -10.49
CA PRO A 17 -11.35 30.63 -9.40
C PRO A 17 -12.79 30.33 -9.02
N ILE A 18 -13.65 29.94 -9.98
CA ILE A 18 -15.02 29.50 -9.68
C ILE A 18 -15.01 28.20 -8.86
N PHE A 19 -14.15 27.25 -9.23
CA PHE A 19 -14.00 25.99 -8.50
C PHE A 19 -13.40 26.21 -7.11
N LEU A 20 -12.43 27.12 -6.98
CA LEU A 20 -11.87 27.52 -5.68
C LEU A 20 -12.91 28.21 -4.80
N PHE A 21 -13.76 29.07 -5.37
CA PHE A 21 -14.85 29.72 -4.64
C PHE A 21 -15.91 28.71 -4.19
N ALA A 22 -16.31 27.78 -5.05
CA ALA A 22 -17.25 26.71 -4.70
C ALA A 22 -16.65 25.76 -3.64
N ALA A 23 -15.39 25.39 -3.78
CA ALA A 23 -14.63 24.61 -2.81
C ALA A 23 -14.56 25.30 -1.44
N PHE A 24 -14.26 26.60 -1.42
CA PHE A 24 -14.23 27.41 -0.21
C PHE A 24 -15.61 27.52 0.44
N PHE A 25 -16.66 27.71 -0.36
CA PHE A 25 -18.05 27.79 0.13
C PHE A 25 -18.57 26.47 0.69
N VAL A 26 -18.18 25.34 0.12
CA VAL A 26 -18.51 24.00 0.65
C VAL A 26 -17.66 23.69 1.89
N SER A 27 -16.38 24.06 1.89
CA SER A 27 -15.47 23.91 3.01
C SER A 27 -15.93 24.66 4.26
N SER A 28 -16.42 25.90 4.11
CA SER A 28 -16.86 26.72 5.24
C SER A 28 -18.16 26.22 5.86
N ARG A 29 -18.93 25.38 5.16
CA ARG A 29 -20.12 24.70 5.69
C ARG A 29 -19.83 23.37 6.38
N MET A 30 -18.62 22.81 6.22
CA MET A 30 -18.22 21.55 6.84
C MET A 30 -17.36 21.80 8.08
N GLU A 31 -17.94 22.47 9.06
CA GLU A 31 -17.37 22.52 10.41
C GLU A 31 -17.40 21.09 10.99
N ASN A 32 -16.20 20.57 11.30
CA ASN A 32 -15.88 19.44 12.20
C ASN A 32 -15.63 18.07 11.57
N GLN A 33 -14.34 17.71 11.52
CA GLN A 33 -13.87 16.32 11.39
C GLN A 33 -13.89 15.58 12.74
N LEU A 34 -14.14 16.27 13.86
CA LEU A 34 -14.20 15.67 15.20
C LEU A 34 -15.63 15.22 15.54
N PRO A 35 -15.79 14.09 16.25
CA PRO A 35 -17.10 13.61 16.68
C PRO A 35 -17.87 14.66 17.48
N ALA A 36 -19.19 14.70 17.31
CA ALA A 36 -20.07 15.45 18.19
C ALA A 36 -19.91 14.98 19.65
N TYR A 37 -20.17 15.88 20.59
CA TYR A 37 -20.07 15.68 22.04
C TYR A 37 -18.68 15.34 22.58
N SER A 38 -17.64 15.34 21.74
CA SER A 38 -16.27 15.17 22.20
C SER A 38 -15.77 16.41 22.94
N VAL A 39 -14.99 16.19 24.00
CA VAL A 39 -14.37 17.25 24.82
C VAL A 39 -13.22 17.95 24.09
N ILE A 40 -12.66 17.33 23.04
CA ILE A 40 -11.67 17.96 22.17
C ILE A 40 -12.29 18.70 20.98
N ASN A 41 -13.60 18.51 20.74
CA ASN A 41 -14.32 19.23 19.71
C ASN A 41 -14.72 20.61 20.24
N LYS A 42 -14.22 21.66 19.58
CA LYS A 42 -14.45 23.07 19.97
C LYS A 42 -15.65 23.72 19.27
N SER A 43 -16.34 22.99 18.42
CA SER A 43 -17.47 23.54 17.67
C SER A 43 -18.76 23.58 18.48
N SER A 44 -19.83 24.08 17.85
CA SER A 44 -21.19 24.12 18.40
C SER A 44 -21.66 22.78 18.98
N LEU A 45 -21.29 21.65 18.37
CA LEU A 45 -21.70 20.30 18.80
C LEU A 45 -20.72 19.63 19.77
N GLY A 46 -19.58 20.24 20.06
CA GLY A 46 -18.60 19.71 21.01
C GLY A 46 -18.98 19.96 22.47
N SER A 47 -18.30 19.30 23.41
CA SER A 47 -18.52 19.47 24.87
C SER A 47 -17.32 20.08 25.59
N SER A 48 -16.40 20.70 24.83
CA SER A 48 -15.14 21.24 25.35
C SER A 48 -15.34 22.30 26.45
N VAL A 49 -16.37 23.15 26.33
CA VAL A 49 -16.64 24.21 27.32
C VAL A 49 -17.03 23.60 28.65
N PHE A 50 -17.89 22.57 28.66
CA PHE A 50 -18.29 21.87 29.88
C PHE A 50 -17.09 21.20 30.58
N TYR A 51 -16.29 20.46 29.80
CA TYR A 51 -15.09 19.79 30.31
C TYR A 51 -14.07 20.77 30.91
N GLU A 52 -13.77 21.85 30.21
CA GLU A 52 -12.83 22.87 30.71
C GLU A 52 -13.41 23.66 31.90
N ALA A 53 -14.72 23.87 31.96
CA ALA A 53 -15.37 24.44 33.13
C ALA A 53 -15.21 23.54 34.37
N MET A 54 -15.44 22.22 34.24
CA MET A 54 -15.24 21.28 35.34
C MET A 54 -13.79 21.25 35.84
N LYS A 55 -12.81 21.32 34.92
CA LYS A 55 -11.39 21.48 35.30
C LYS A 55 -11.13 22.75 36.07
N LYS A 56 -11.64 23.89 35.60
CA LYS A 56 -11.49 25.19 36.29
C LYS A 56 -12.13 25.22 37.67
N LEU A 57 -13.14 24.37 37.89
CA LEU A 57 -13.78 24.16 39.18
C LEU A 57 -13.05 23.11 40.05
N ASN A 58 -11.83 22.72 39.70
CA ASN A 58 -10.99 21.75 40.40
C ASN A 58 -11.61 20.35 40.53
N MET A 59 -12.53 19.97 39.64
CA MET A 59 -12.99 18.58 39.59
C MET A 59 -11.89 17.69 38.97
N PRO A 60 -11.70 16.46 39.46
CA PRO A 60 -10.71 15.51 38.94
C PRO A 60 -11.19 14.87 37.63
N VAL A 61 -11.36 15.69 36.59
CA VAL A 61 -11.82 15.26 35.26
C VAL A 61 -10.64 14.91 34.36
N GLU A 62 -10.74 13.77 33.69
CA GLU A 62 -9.78 13.28 32.70
C GLU A 62 -10.52 12.76 31.46
N ARG A 63 -9.84 12.73 30.31
CA ARG A 63 -10.34 12.10 29.09
C ARG A 63 -9.78 10.67 29.01
N THR A 64 -10.61 9.71 28.60
CA THR A 64 -10.17 8.32 28.37
C THR A 64 -10.74 7.74 27.08
N LEU A 65 -9.99 6.79 26.51
CA LEU A 65 -10.39 5.94 25.37
C LEU A 65 -10.39 4.45 25.73
N LYS A 66 -10.25 4.14 27.02
CA LYS A 66 -10.41 2.77 27.51
C LYS A 66 -11.89 2.47 27.76
N PRO A 67 -12.39 1.28 27.40
CA PRO A 67 -13.75 0.84 27.72
C PRO A 67 -14.10 1.01 29.21
N VAL A 68 -15.39 1.15 29.51
CA VAL A 68 -15.90 1.40 30.87
C VAL A 68 -15.51 0.25 31.81
N GLU A 69 -15.61 -0.97 31.33
CA GLU A 69 -15.33 -2.21 32.06
C GLU A 69 -13.86 -2.36 32.50
N GLU A 70 -12.93 -1.65 31.85
CA GLU A 70 -11.50 -1.64 32.18
C GLU A 70 -11.13 -0.55 33.21
N GLN A 71 -12.09 0.30 33.60
CA GLN A 71 -11.88 1.40 34.54
C GLN A 71 -12.11 0.97 35.98
N ASP A 72 -11.51 1.71 36.91
CA ASP A 72 -11.71 1.51 38.35
C ASP A 72 -13.20 1.69 38.73
N TYR A 73 -13.70 0.83 39.61
CA TYR A 73 -15.08 0.88 40.11
C TYR A 73 -15.35 2.11 41.00
N ASN A 74 -14.32 2.76 41.55
CA ASN A 74 -14.41 4.03 42.28
C ASN A 74 -14.23 5.25 41.36
N SER A 75 -14.76 5.16 40.13
CA SER A 75 -14.72 6.24 39.16
C SER A 75 -16.10 6.52 38.58
N ILE A 76 -16.23 7.70 37.98
CA ILE A 76 -17.41 8.14 37.25
C ILE A 76 -17.06 8.14 35.78
N GLN A 77 -17.86 7.47 34.95
CA GLN A 77 -17.66 7.38 33.51
C GLN A 77 -18.77 8.13 32.79
N ILE A 78 -18.45 9.27 32.18
CA ILE A 78 -19.35 10.02 31.32
C ILE A 78 -19.24 9.47 29.90
N VAL A 79 -20.30 8.84 29.42
CA VAL A 79 -20.35 8.16 28.13
C VAL A 79 -21.47 8.73 27.28
N VAL A 80 -21.12 9.16 26.07
CA VAL A 80 -22.09 9.40 25.01
C VAL A 80 -22.22 8.08 24.23
N PRO A 81 -23.40 7.41 24.25
CA PRO A 81 -23.56 6.13 23.60
C PRO A 81 -23.46 6.31 22.08
N GLY A 82 -22.68 5.44 21.45
CA GLY A 82 -22.49 5.38 20.01
C GLY A 82 -21.98 3.99 19.63
N GLY A 83 -22.13 3.61 18.36
CA GLY A 83 -21.67 2.31 17.87
C GLY A 83 -22.34 1.13 18.59
N LYS A 84 -21.52 0.27 19.23
CA LYS A 84 -21.94 -0.98 19.88
C LYS A 84 -22.14 -0.87 21.40
N PHE A 85 -22.06 0.33 21.97
CA PHE A 85 -22.19 0.49 23.42
C PHE A 85 -23.60 0.14 23.90
N ASP A 86 -23.68 -0.86 24.78
CA ASP A 86 -24.92 -1.26 25.42
C ASP A 86 -24.82 -1.10 26.95
N VAL A 87 -25.61 -0.17 27.47
CA VAL A 87 -25.73 0.10 28.91
C VAL A 87 -26.28 -1.10 29.69
N ASN A 88 -27.04 -1.98 29.02
CA ASN A 88 -27.65 -3.15 29.63
C ASN A 88 -26.80 -4.42 29.52
N SER A 89 -25.61 -4.33 28.91
CA SER A 89 -24.70 -5.46 28.79
C SER A 89 -24.28 -5.99 30.17
N SER A 90 -24.03 -7.29 30.26
CA SER A 90 -23.63 -7.97 31.50
C SER A 90 -22.34 -7.38 32.10
N TYR A 91 -21.39 -6.96 31.26
CA TYR A 91 -20.14 -6.35 31.67
C TYR A 91 -20.37 -5.00 32.36
N ILE A 92 -21.17 -4.12 31.75
CA ILE A 92 -21.49 -2.79 32.32
C ILE A 92 -22.31 -2.95 33.59
N LYS A 93 -23.32 -3.83 33.60
CA LYS A 93 -24.10 -4.14 34.81
C LYS A 93 -23.20 -4.62 35.95
N SER A 94 -22.24 -5.51 35.67
CA SER A 94 -21.27 -5.99 36.65
C SER A 94 -20.38 -4.87 37.19
N TRP A 95 -19.89 -3.98 36.31
CA TRP A 95 -19.06 -2.84 36.68
C TRP A 95 -19.82 -1.85 37.58
N VAL A 96 -21.05 -1.50 37.23
CA VAL A 96 -21.93 -0.65 38.06
C VAL A 96 -22.23 -1.32 39.41
N ASN A 97 -22.59 -2.61 39.40
CA ASN A 97 -22.90 -3.36 40.63
C ASN A 97 -21.74 -3.32 41.65
N LYS A 98 -20.49 -3.30 41.18
CA LYS A 98 -19.28 -3.23 42.01
C LYS A 98 -19.01 -1.85 42.62
N GLY A 99 -19.67 -0.78 42.17
CA GLY A 99 -19.52 0.57 42.72
C GLY A 99 -19.38 1.69 41.69
N GLY A 100 -19.24 1.33 40.41
CA GLY A 100 -19.06 2.27 39.32
C GLY A 100 -20.26 3.18 39.12
N VAL A 101 -20.00 4.44 38.77
CA VAL A 101 -21.05 5.41 38.41
C VAL A 101 -20.96 5.68 36.93
N LEU A 102 -22.00 5.30 36.19
CA LEU A 102 -22.08 5.53 34.76
C LEU A 102 -23.00 6.70 34.48
N VAL A 103 -22.49 7.76 33.86
CA VAL A 103 -23.29 8.87 33.33
C VAL A 103 -23.47 8.69 31.84
N ARG A 104 -24.67 8.29 31.43
CA ARG A 104 -25.03 8.09 30.03
C ARG A 104 -25.70 9.35 29.49
N LEU A 105 -25.05 9.97 28.52
CA LEU A 105 -25.52 11.16 27.82
C LEU A 105 -26.09 10.77 26.46
N SER A 106 -27.40 10.58 26.35
CA SER A 106 -28.05 10.18 25.09
C SER A 106 -28.84 11.33 24.47
N ALA A 107 -28.70 11.55 23.17
CA ALA A 107 -29.64 12.39 22.43
C ALA A 107 -30.96 11.64 22.29
N GLY A 108 -31.96 12.01 23.09
CA GLY A 108 -33.27 11.34 23.15
C GLY A 108 -33.31 9.96 23.85
N ASN A 109 -34.54 9.49 24.11
CA ASN A 109 -34.85 8.26 24.87
C ASN A 109 -34.66 6.96 24.06
N ILE A 110 -33.53 6.80 23.36
CA ILE A 110 -33.38 5.73 22.35
C ILE A 110 -33.07 4.35 22.98
N HIS A 111 -32.61 4.30 24.23
CA HIS A 111 -32.44 3.01 24.93
C HIS A 111 -32.91 3.10 26.38
N VAL A 112 -33.78 2.17 26.75
CA VAL A 112 -34.27 1.98 28.12
C VAL A 112 -33.16 1.36 28.96
N VAL A 113 -32.90 1.94 30.14
CA VAL A 113 -32.00 1.36 31.14
C VAL A 113 -32.80 0.29 31.88
N ASP A 114 -32.48 -0.98 31.64
CA ASP A 114 -33.15 -2.12 32.26
C ASP A 114 -32.26 -2.72 33.35
N TYR A 115 -32.37 -2.15 34.55
CA TYR A 115 -31.62 -2.57 35.73
C TYR A 115 -32.54 -3.19 36.80
N GLY A 116 -33.82 -3.44 36.46
CA GLY A 116 -34.82 -4.01 37.38
C GLY A 116 -35.13 -3.12 38.59
N VAL A 117 -34.80 -1.83 38.53
CA VAL A 117 -34.98 -0.85 39.62
C VAL A 117 -35.79 0.34 39.15
N SER A 118 -36.62 0.88 40.04
CA SER A 118 -37.38 2.09 39.76
C SER A 118 -36.42 3.30 39.68
N PRO A 119 -36.53 4.12 38.62
CA PRO A 119 -35.72 5.33 38.49
C PRO A 119 -36.11 6.40 39.53
N ASP A 120 -35.12 7.08 40.09
CA ASP A 120 -35.29 8.35 40.81
C ASP A 120 -35.16 9.49 39.78
N ILE A 121 -36.27 10.17 39.49
CA ILE A 121 -36.35 11.23 38.49
C ILE A 121 -36.13 12.57 39.18
N ARG A 122 -35.04 13.26 38.83
CA ARG A 122 -34.64 14.55 39.41
C ARG A 122 -34.55 15.59 38.30
N GLY A 123 -35.68 16.18 37.95
CA GLY A 123 -35.78 17.10 36.82
C GLY A 123 -35.41 16.41 35.51
N ASN A 124 -34.38 16.90 34.82
CA ASN A 124 -33.92 16.37 33.53
C ASN A 124 -32.86 15.26 33.64
N VAL A 125 -32.59 14.81 34.87
CA VAL A 125 -31.65 13.73 35.18
C VAL A 125 -32.43 12.57 35.79
N THR A 126 -32.17 11.36 35.31
CA THR A 126 -32.75 10.13 35.89
C THR A 126 -31.66 9.25 36.46
N VAL A 127 -31.85 8.77 37.69
CA VAL A 127 -30.85 7.99 38.42
C VAL A 127 -31.40 6.59 38.72
N TYR A 128 -30.66 5.57 38.30
CA TYR A 128 -30.92 4.16 38.59
C TYR A 128 -29.85 3.66 39.56
N LYS A 129 -30.23 3.35 40.81
CA LYS A 129 -29.30 2.77 41.79
C LYS A 129 -29.23 1.26 41.60
N TYR A 130 -28.02 0.71 41.44
CA TYR A 130 -27.84 -0.72 41.19
C TYR A 130 -26.59 -1.24 41.89
N GLY A 131 -26.79 -2.18 42.82
CA GLY A 131 -25.71 -2.66 43.68
C GLY A 131 -25.10 -1.54 44.49
N LYS A 132 -23.77 -1.38 44.40
CA LYS A 132 -23.01 -0.30 45.05
C LYS A 132 -22.86 0.96 44.19
N GLY A 133 -23.29 0.91 42.93
CA GLY A 133 -23.12 1.99 41.95
C GLY A 133 -24.45 2.57 41.47
N SER A 134 -24.37 3.39 40.42
CA SER A 134 -25.54 4.02 39.83
C SER A 134 -25.35 4.32 38.35
N VAL A 135 -26.47 4.30 37.61
CA VAL A 135 -26.54 4.81 36.23
C VAL A 135 -27.32 6.11 36.25
N ILE A 136 -26.72 7.17 35.74
CA ILE A 136 -27.31 8.50 35.62
C ILE A 136 -27.54 8.74 34.14
N THR A 137 -28.75 9.11 33.73
CA THR A 137 -29.08 9.42 32.34
C THR A 137 -29.50 10.88 32.19
N SER A 138 -28.96 11.55 31.18
CA SER A 138 -29.27 12.94 30.82
C SER A 138 -29.15 13.13 29.31
N ASP A 139 -29.72 14.20 28.76
CA ASP A 139 -29.53 14.55 27.35
C ASP A 139 -28.10 15.04 27.10
N ALA A 140 -27.48 14.56 26.02
CA ALA A 140 -26.13 14.97 25.61
C ALA A 140 -26.06 16.42 25.12
N THR A 141 -27.17 16.94 24.59
CA THR A 141 -27.28 18.32 24.08
C THR A 141 -27.03 19.35 25.18
N TYR A 142 -27.38 19.04 26.43
CA TYR A 142 -27.25 19.94 27.58
C TYR A 142 -25.82 20.38 27.90
N ILE A 143 -24.82 19.63 27.44
CA ILE A 143 -23.40 19.97 27.66
C ILE A 143 -22.69 20.43 26.38
N THR A 144 -23.43 20.66 25.30
CA THR A 144 -22.84 21.13 24.05
C THR A 144 -22.47 22.61 24.14
N ASN A 145 -21.42 23.01 23.44
CA ASN A 145 -20.95 24.41 23.42
C ASN A 145 -22.04 25.37 22.94
N LYS A 146 -22.89 24.93 21.99
CA LYS A 146 -24.06 25.69 21.54
C LYS A 146 -25.06 25.90 22.68
N GLU A 147 -25.54 24.81 23.30
CA GLU A 147 -26.56 24.89 24.35
C GLU A 147 -26.05 25.70 25.55
N LEU A 148 -24.78 25.54 25.93
CA LEU A 148 -24.18 26.31 27.02
C LEU A 148 -24.13 27.83 26.77
N THR A 149 -24.23 28.26 25.51
CA THR A 149 -24.34 29.69 25.17
C THR A 149 -25.77 30.20 25.32
N GLU A 150 -26.77 29.32 25.15
CA GLU A 150 -28.20 29.65 25.19
C GLU A 150 -28.81 29.43 26.59
N ASN A 151 -28.58 28.26 27.20
CA ASN A 151 -29.11 27.87 28.50
C ASN A 151 -28.14 26.95 29.27
N THR A 152 -27.74 27.37 30.47
CA THR A 152 -26.80 26.63 31.32
C THR A 152 -27.47 25.80 32.42
N SER A 153 -28.78 25.94 32.62
CA SER A 153 -29.49 25.35 33.78
C SER A 153 -29.39 23.82 33.81
N ASN A 154 -29.51 23.17 32.65
CA ASN A 154 -29.42 21.71 32.53
C ASN A 154 -28.00 21.20 32.78
N ALA A 155 -26.98 21.93 32.30
CA ALA A 155 -25.59 21.61 32.57
C ALA A 155 -25.27 21.74 34.06
N TYR A 156 -25.82 22.75 34.75
CA TYR A 156 -25.67 22.91 36.19
C TYR A 156 -26.37 21.79 36.97
N ALA A 157 -27.55 21.34 36.54
CA ALA A 157 -28.22 20.20 37.15
C ALA A 157 -27.35 18.93 37.08
N LEU A 158 -26.80 18.63 35.90
CA LEU A 158 -25.88 17.51 35.72
C LEU A 158 -24.61 17.66 36.56
N PHE A 159 -24.02 18.86 36.57
CA PHE A 159 -22.85 19.18 37.40
C PHE A 159 -23.12 18.98 38.89
N SER A 160 -24.29 19.39 39.38
CA SER A 160 -24.67 19.25 40.80
C SER A 160 -24.84 17.78 41.22
N GLU A 161 -25.34 16.93 40.33
CA GLU A 161 -25.41 15.50 40.58
C GLU A 161 -23.99 14.89 40.57
N LEU A 162 -23.13 15.29 39.64
CA LEU A 162 -21.74 14.84 39.58
C LEU A 162 -20.91 15.26 40.79
N SER A 163 -21.13 16.47 41.31
CA SER A 163 -20.40 16.98 42.49
C SER A 163 -20.81 16.28 43.79
N SER A 164 -21.96 15.61 43.83
CA SER A 164 -22.37 14.80 44.99
C SER A 164 -21.44 13.60 45.24
N PHE A 165 -20.70 13.15 44.22
CA PHE A 165 -19.77 12.02 44.27
C PHE A 165 -18.32 12.42 44.62
N ASN A 166 -18.17 13.37 45.55
CA ASN A 166 -16.89 13.96 45.97
C ASN A 166 -15.71 12.97 46.03
N ASN A 167 -14.54 13.40 45.55
CA ASN A 167 -13.27 12.68 45.50
C ASN A 167 -13.15 11.49 44.53
N ARG A 168 -14.17 11.20 43.71
CA ARG A 168 -14.03 10.22 42.61
C ARG A 168 -13.47 10.86 41.35
N LYS A 169 -12.59 10.16 40.64
CA LYS A 169 -12.13 10.58 39.32
C LYS A 169 -13.29 10.51 38.31
N ILE A 170 -13.41 11.54 37.48
CA ILE A 170 -14.44 11.65 36.44
C ILE A 170 -13.76 11.48 35.10
N TYR A 171 -14.20 10.50 34.34
CA TYR A 171 -13.66 10.18 33.03
C TYR A 171 -14.67 10.51 31.95
N PHE A 172 -14.33 11.43 31.05
CA PHE A 172 -15.02 11.59 29.78
C PHE A 172 -14.56 10.46 28.86
N ASN A 173 -15.39 9.42 28.78
CA ASN A 173 -15.09 8.19 28.09
C ASN A 173 -15.57 8.28 26.64
N GLU A 174 -14.62 8.59 25.76
CA GLU A 174 -14.89 8.81 24.35
C GLU A 174 -14.65 7.56 23.50
N THR A 175 -14.41 6.41 24.12
CA THR A 175 -14.13 5.14 23.43
C THR A 175 -15.12 4.88 22.29
N ASN A 176 -16.42 5.09 22.55
CA ASN A 176 -17.50 4.84 21.59
C ASN A 176 -17.59 5.90 20.47
N LEU A 177 -17.13 7.12 20.72
CA LEU A 177 -17.11 8.19 19.71
C LEU A 177 -16.06 7.92 18.63
N PHE A 178 -14.95 7.29 19.02
CA PHE A 178 -13.81 7.00 18.14
C PHE A 178 -13.72 5.52 17.70
N GLN A 179 -14.57 4.63 18.24
CA GLN A 179 -14.68 3.22 17.80
C GLN A 179 -15.49 3.03 16.50
N SER A 180 -16.11 4.08 15.95
CA SER A 180 -16.71 3.99 14.62
C SER A 180 -15.60 3.68 13.61
N ASN A 181 -15.73 2.56 12.91
CA ASN A 181 -14.80 2.01 11.92
C ASN A 181 -14.58 2.94 10.70
N VAL A 182 -14.09 4.15 10.91
CA VAL A 182 -13.41 4.90 9.88
C VAL A 182 -11.94 4.64 10.14
N ARG A 183 -11.37 3.65 9.43
CA ARG A 183 -9.91 3.59 9.29
C ARG A 183 -9.52 4.95 8.74
N ALA A 184 -9.02 5.82 9.61
CA ALA A 184 -8.65 7.17 9.22
C ALA A 184 -7.58 7.03 8.14
N SER A 185 -7.99 7.28 6.90
CA SER A 185 -7.08 7.31 5.77
C SER A 185 -6.19 8.54 5.94
N LEU A 186 -5.00 8.54 5.34
CA LEU A 186 -4.21 9.78 5.23
C LEU A 186 -5.03 10.91 4.58
N TRP A 187 -6.05 10.56 3.79
CA TRP A 187 -7.06 11.49 3.27
C TRP A 187 -7.90 12.20 4.35
N ASP A 188 -8.20 11.54 5.48
CA ASP A 188 -9.07 12.07 6.53
C ASP A 188 -8.39 13.18 7.34
N TYR A 189 -7.08 13.11 7.49
CA TYR A 189 -6.27 14.12 8.18
C TYR A 189 -5.95 15.35 7.33
N ILE A 190 -6.16 15.28 6.01
CA ILE A 190 -5.93 16.41 5.12
C ILE A 190 -7.17 17.32 5.19
N PRO A 191 -7.03 18.57 5.65
CA PRO A 191 -8.10 19.55 5.62
C PRO A 191 -8.65 19.67 4.20
N ILE A 192 -9.94 19.95 4.06
CA ILE A 192 -10.59 19.98 2.74
C ILE A 192 -9.88 20.91 1.74
N TRP A 193 -9.32 22.04 2.20
CA TRP A 193 -8.49 22.95 1.37
C TRP A 193 -7.24 22.25 0.82
N GLY A 194 -6.57 21.43 1.63
CA GLY A 194 -5.43 20.61 1.20
C GLY A 194 -5.84 19.54 0.18
N ARG A 195 -7.06 19.00 0.30
CA ARG A 195 -7.60 18.05 -0.69
C ARG A 195 -7.78 18.70 -2.05
N PHE A 196 -8.27 19.94 -2.07
CA PHE A 196 -8.37 20.73 -3.30
C PHE A 196 -7.01 21.08 -3.89
N ILE A 197 -6.00 21.42 -3.07
CA ILE A 197 -4.63 21.64 -3.58
C ILE A 197 -4.09 20.40 -4.26
N ILE A 198 -4.25 19.21 -3.66
CA ILE A 198 -3.80 17.94 -4.25
C ILE A 198 -4.54 17.67 -5.56
N PHE A 199 -5.87 17.85 -5.57
CA PHE A 199 -6.67 17.67 -6.78
C PHE A 199 -6.25 18.64 -7.90
N GLN A 200 -5.99 19.90 -7.54
CA GLN A 200 -5.49 20.93 -8.46
C GLN A 200 -4.10 20.59 -8.98
N PHE A 201 -3.22 20.02 -8.14
CA PHE A 201 -1.91 19.56 -8.54
C PHE A 201 -2.01 18.41 -9.54
N VAL A 202 -2.86 17.42 -9.29
CA VAL A 202 -3.12 16.30 -10.20
C VAL A 202 -3.70 16.79 -11.53
N LEU A 203 -4.67 17.70 -11.51
CA LEU A 203 -5.23 18.31 -12.73
C LEU A 203 -4.18 19.12 -13.49
N SER A 204 -3.38 19.92 -12.79
CA SER A 204 -2.31 20.71 -13.40
C SER A 204 -1.25 19.81 -14.03
N LEU A 205 -0.85 18.74 -13.34
CA LEU A 205 0.08 17.75 -13.86
C LEU A 205 -0.51 17.02 -15.07
N SER A 206 -1.79 16.67 -15.04
CA SER A 206 -2.50 16.03 -16.14
C SER A 206 -2.63 16.97 -17.34
N ALA A 207 -2.94 18.24 -17.12
CA ALA A 207 -2.96 19.28 -18.14
C ALA A 207 -1.56 19.56 -18.70
N PHE A 208 -0.52 19.52 -17.85
CA PHE A 208 0.88 19.62 -18.25
C PHE A 208 1.28 18.44 -19.13
N PHE A 209 0.96 17.21 -18.74
CA PHE A 209 1.19 16.02 -19.55
C PHE A 209 0.32 16.00 -20.80
N TYR A 210 -0.89 16.53 -20.78
CA TYR A 210 -1.69 16.68 -22.00
C TYR A 210 -1.07 17.72 -22.94
N TYR A 211 -0.63 18.87 -22.40
CA TYR A 211 0.00 19.94 -23.16
C TYR A 211 1.35 19.54 -23.75
N LYS A 212 2.22 18.91 -22.94
CA LYS A 212 3.53 18.39 -23.35
C LYS A 212 3.43 17.08 -24.14
N GLY A 213 2.47 16.23 -23.79
CA GLY A 213 2.21 14.93 -24.41
C GLY A 213 1.43 15.01 -25.72
N LYS A 214 0.85 16.16 -26.08
CA LYS A 214 0.30 16.42 -27.43
C LYS A 214 1.36 16.51 -28.53
N ARG A 215 2.55 15.94 -28.35
CA ARG A 215 3.45 15.49 -29.42
C ARG A 215 4.39 14.37 -28.92
N PHE A 216 4.01 13.10 -29.10
CA PHE A 216 4.87 12.34 -30.01
C PHE A 216 4.64 13.00 -31.37
N GLY A 217 5.70 13.44 -32.06
CA GLY A 217 5.60 14.26 -33.27
C GLY A 217 4.71 13.63 -34.36
N LYS A 218 4.75 14.17 -35.59
CA LYS A 218 4.20 13.42 -36.74
C LYS A 218 4.67 11.97 -36.61
N PRO A 219 3.79 10.95 -36.77
CA PRO A 219 4.21 9.57 -36.72
C PRO A 219 5.46 9.46 -37.58
N ILE A 220 6.59 9.13 -36.96
CA ILE A 220 7.79 8.82 -37.71
C ILE A 220 7.37 7.56 -38.44
N ALA A 221 7.16 7.67 -39.75
CA ALA A 221 6.86 6.50 -40.52
C ALA A 221 8.03 5.54 -40.29
N LEU A 222 7.76 4.35 -39.77
CA LEU A 222 8.71 3.25 -39.75
C LEU A 222 8.98 2.86 -41.21
N TYR A 223 9.82 3.65 -41.88
CA TYR A 223 10.48 3.26 -43.11
C TYR A 223 11.97 3.34 -42.83
N GLU A 224 12.44 2.27 -42.20
CA GLU A 224 13.49 1.42 -42.71
C GLU A 224 13.34 0.13 -41.90
N GLU A 225 12.82 -0.93 -42.52
CA GLU A 225 13.24 -2.26 -42.09
C GLU A 225 14.74 -2.26 -42.30
N VAL A 226 15.50 -1.87 -41.27
CA VAL A 226 16.93 -2.13 -41.24
C VAL A 226 17.01 -3.64 -41.38
N GLU A 227 17.48 -4.08 -42.56
CA GLU A 227 17.68 -5.48 -42.86
C GLU A 227 18.39 -6.09 -41.65
N ARG A 228 17.70 -7.00 -40.95
CA ARG A 228 18.21 -7.58 -39.71
C ARG A 228 19.58 -8.12 -40.02
N ASN A 229 20.62 -7.59 -39.38
CA ASN A 229 21.96 -8.11 -39.53
C ASN A 229 21.89 -9.63 -39.36
N GLU A 230 22.32 -10.39 -40.37
CA GLU A 230 22.19 -11.86 -40.44
C GLU A 230 22.72 -12.57 -39.18
N ASN A 231 23.55 -11.88 -38.41
CA ASN A 231 24.20 -12.37 -37.20
C ASN A 231 23.45 -12.08 -35.89
N GLU A 232 22.29 -11.42 -35.88
CA GLU A 232 21.59 -11.08 -34.63
C GLU A 232 21.11 -12.34 -33.88
N TYR A 233 20.62 -13.34 -34.60
CA TYR A 233 20.24 -14.64 -34.03
C TYR A 233 21.46 -15.37 -33.45
N LEU A 234 22.58 -15.35 -34.17
CA LEU A 234 23.84 -15.96 -33.73
C LEU A 234 24.36 -15.29 -32.45
N LEU A 235 24.35 -13.95 -32.41
CA LEU A 235 24.75 -13.17 -31.24
C LEU A 235 23.84 -13.48 -30.05
N SER A 236 22.52 -13.51 -30.25
CA SER A 236 21.54 -13.82 -29.22
C SER A 236 21.72 -15.23 -28.65
N ALA A 237 21.89 -16.23 -29.52
CA ALA A 237 22.16 -17.60 -29.11
C ALA A 237 23.48 -17.70 -28.32
N SER A 238 24.55 -17.05 -28.81
CA SER A 238 25.85 -17.07 -28.14
C SER A 238 25.81 -16.43 -26.74
N ALA A 239 25.02 -15.36 -26.57
CA ALA A 239 24.82 -14.70 -25.29
C ALA A 239 24.08 -15.61 -24.30
N LEU A 240 23.04 -16.33 -24.75
CA LEU A 240 22.29 -17.29 -23.94
C LEU A 240 23.19 -18.44 -23.44
N TYR A 241 23.97 -19.07 -24.33
CA TYR A 241 24.88 -20.14 -23.93
C TYR A 241 25.97 -19.66 -22.96
N ARG A 242 26.48 -18.44 -23.16
CA ARG A 242 27.46 -17.82 -22.25
C ARG A 242 26.85 -17.52 -20.87
N GLN A 243 25.63 -17.01 -20.82
CA GLN A 243 24.94 -16.69 -19.56
C GLN A 243 24.57 -17.96 -18.78
N ALA A 244 24.19 -19.03 -19.48
CA ALA A 244 23.86 -20.33 -18.88
C ALA A 244 25.10 -21.14 -18.44
N LYS A 245 26.33 -20.67 -18.76
CA LYS A 245 27.61 -21.39 -18.51
C LYS A 245 27.66 -22.80 -19.11
N SER A 246 26.91 -23.05 -20.19
CA SER A 246 26.78 -24.36 -20.84
C SER A 246 27.90 -24.62 -21.85
N TYR A 247 29.16 -24.62 -21.38
CA TYR A 247 30.34 -24.82 -22.24
C TYR A 247 30.44 -26.25 -22.81
N ASP A 248 29.88 -27.21 -22.09
CA ASP A 248 29.70 -28.61 -22.48
C ASP A 248 28.86 -28.74 -23.75
N LEU A 249 27.68 -28.12 -23.77
CA LEU A 249 26.77 -28.15 -24.93
C LEU A 249 27.40 -27.48 -26.17
N ILE A 250 28.14 -26.39 -25.96
CA ILE A 250 28.86 -25.72 -27.05
C ILE A 250 29.91 -26.68 -27.63
N ALA A 251 30.76 -27.26 -26.78
CA ALA A 251 31.82 -28.18 -27.23
C ALA A 251 31.26 -29.42 -27.93
N GLU A 252 30.16 -29.99 -27.40
CA GLU A 252 29.46 -31.11 -28.01
C GLU A 252 28.91 -30.76 -29.41
N SER A 253 28.32 -29.58 -29.57
CA SER A 253 27.84 -29.10 -30.87
C SER A 253 28.96 -28.99 -31.90
N TYR A 254 30.10 -28.42 -31.51
CA TYR A 254 31.29 -28.32 -32.35
C TYR A 254 31.86 -29.70 -32.70
N TYR A 255 31.88 -30.62 -31.75
CA TYR A 255 32.37 -31.99 -31.94
C TYR A 255 31.47 -32.78 -32.89
N LYS A 256 30.14 -32.73 -32.69
CA LYS A 256 29.16 -33.33 -33.61
C LYS A 256 29.29 -32.80 -35.03
N ASN A 257 29.58 -31.52 -35.20
CA ASN A 257 29.85 -30.94 -36.52
C ASN A 257 31.11 -31.52 -37.17
N LEU A 258 32.20 -31.67 -36.39
CA LEU A 258 33.43 -32.33 -36.87
C LEU A 258 33.19 -33.77 -37.33
N LEU A 259 32.45 -34.55 -36.52
CA LEU A 259 32.06 -35.93 -36.86
C LEU A 259 31.19 -35.98 -38.12
N ARG A 260 30.24 -35.06 -38.25
CA ARG A 260 29.40 -34.95 -39.45
C ARG A 260 30.21 -34.65 -40.71
N GLN A 261 31.26 -33.81 -40.61
CA GLN A 261 32.13 -33.49 -41.75
C GLN A 261 32.98 -34.68 -42.18
N THR A 262 33.44 -35.49 -41.22
CA THR A 262 34.22 -36.70 -41.48
C THR A 262 33.35 -37.93 -41.82
N LYS A 263 32.02 -37.83 -41.61
CA LYS A 263 31.06 -38.94 -41.72
C LYS A 263 31.43 -40.14 -40.83
N CYS A 264 32.06 -39.88 -39.69
CA CYS A 264 32.54 -40.91 -38.76
C CYS A 264 31.75 -40.88 -37.46
N SER A 265 31.70 -42.02 -36.77
CA SER A 265 31.24 -42.12 -35.38
C SER A 265 32.33 -41.66 -34.41
N GLU A 266 31.95 -41.41 -33.15
CA GLU A 266 32.86 -40.98 -32.08
C GLU A 266 34.05 -41.95 -31.90
N GLU A 267 33.79 -43.25 -32.02
CA GLU A 267 34.79 -44.31 -31.86
C GLU A 267 35.81 -44.35 -33.00
N ASN A 268 35.44 -43.91 -34.20
CA ASN A 268 36.21 -44.11 -35.43
C ASN A 268 36.93 -42.85 -35.93
N LEU A 269 36.86 -41.74 -35.19
CA LEU A 269 37.46 -40.47 -35.61
C LEU A 269 38.98 -40.57 -35.79
N ILE A 270 39.66 -41.29 -34.90
CA ILE A 270 41.12 -41.43 -34.92
C ILE A 270 41.56 -42.32 -36.08
N ASP A 271 40.89 -43.46 -36.26
CA ASP A 271 41.13 -44.38 -37.36
C ASP A 271 40.95 -43.71 -38.71
N TYR A 272 39.93 -42.85 -38.83
CA TYR A 272 39.73 -42.01 -40.01
C TYR A 272 40.92 -41.06 -40.22
N TRP A 273 41.38 -40.38 -39.17
CA TRP A 273 42.48 -39.43 -39.25
C TRP A 273 43.80 -40.09 -39.65
N GLU A 274 44.05 -41.31 -39.17
CA GLU A 274 45.23 -42.11 -39.49
C GLU A 274 45.15 -42.68 -40.92
N ARG A 275 44.01 -43.25 -41.33
CA ARG A 275 43.82 -43.81 -42.68
C ARG A 275 43.95 -42.76 -43.78
N GLU A 276 43.47 -41.55 -43.51
CA GLU A 276 43.46 -40.45 -44.46
C GLU A 276 44.76 -39.60 -44.42
N GLU A 277 45.74 -40.01 -43.61
CA GLU A 277 47.03 -39.33 -43.41
C GLU A 277 46.90 -37.83 -43.12
N LEU A 278 45.89 -37.46 -42.32
CA LEU A 278 45.58 -36.07 -42.06
C LEU A 278 46.58 -35.44 -41.08
N PRO A 279 47.00 -34.18 -41.32
CA PRO A 279 47.92 -33.51 -40.40
C PRO A 279 47.25 -33.27 -39.04
N SER A 280 48.09 -33.11 -38.00
CA SER A 280 47.66 -32.85 -36.63
C SER A 280 46.91 -34.00 -35.93
N LEU A 281 47.32 -35.25 -36.17
CA LEU A 281 46.77 -36.44 -35.48
C LEU A 281 46.75 -36.31 -33.95
N ASN A 282 47.82 -35.77 -33.34
CA ASN A 282 47.89 -35.56 -31.88
C ASN A 282 46.76 -34.66 -31.36
N LYS A 283 46.34 -33.66 -32.15
CA LYS A 283 45.23 -32.77 -31.81
C LYS A 283 43.88 -33.47 -31.94
N ALA A 284 43.71 -34.35 -32.93
CA ALA A 284 42.52 -35.17 -33.06
C ALA A 284 42.38 -36.15 -31.88
N LYS A 285 43.49 -36.79 -31.45
CA LYS A 285 43.55 -37.64 -30.25
C LYS A 285 43.15 -36.87 -29.00
N GLN A 286 43.70 -35.67 -28.81
CA GLN A 286 43.36 -34.79 -27.69
C GLN A 286 41.86 -34.43 -27.64
N VAL A 287 41.26 -34.11 -28.79
CA VAL A 287 39.82 -33.80 -28.87
C VAL A 287 38.97 -35.03 -28.55
N ASN A 288 39.31 -36.20 -29.11
CA ASN A 288 38.56 -37.42 -28.88
C ASN A 288 38.61 -37.87 -27.42
N GLU A 289 39.80 -37.85 -26.81
CA GLU A 289 39.98 -38.16 -25.39
C GLU A 289 39.23 -37.18 -24.50
N PHE A 290 39.28 -35.88 -24.82
CA PHE A 290 38.52 -34.90 -24.08
C PHE A 290 37.02 -35.18 -24.18
N MET A 291 36.46 -35.40 -25.37
CA MET A 291 35.01 -35.59 -25.51
C MET A 291 34.51 -36.89 -24.89
N ASN A 292 35.32 -37.96 -24.91
CA ASN A 292 34.94 -39.27 -24.36
C ASN A 292 35.13 -39.38 -22.84
N ASN A 293 35.96 -38.53 -22.23
CA ASN A 293 36.13 -38.50 -20.78
C ASN A 293 35.06 -37.62 -20.10
N SER A 294 33.87 -38.22 -19.92
CA SER A 294 32.66 -37.57 -19.38
C SER A 294 32.58 -37.48 -17.85
N LYS A 295 33.53 -38.08 -17.11
CA LYS A 295 33.43 -38.29 -15.66
C LYS A 295 34.01 -37.16 -14.79
N THR A 296 34.70 -36.18 -15.36
CA THR A 296 35.33 -35.09 -14.60
C THR A 296 34.78 -33.75 -15.02
N GLU A 297 34.31 -32.96 -14.05
CA GLU A 297 33.91 -31.56 -14.27
C GLU A 297 35.13 -30.74 -14.73
N LYS A 298 35.04 -30.15 -15.92
CA LYS A 298 36.17 -29.49 -16.59
C LYS A 298 36.08 -27.98 -16.49
N LYS A 299 37.24 -27.33 -16.49
CA LYS A 299 37.28 -25.86 -16.38
C LYS A 299 36.84 -25.21 -17.71
N PRO A 300 36.15 -24.06 -17.68
CA PRO A 300 35.72 -23.35 -18.91
C PRO A 300 36.86 -23.09 -19.91
N LYS A 301 38.08 -22.86 -19.44
CA LYS A 301 39.28 -22.66 -20.29
C LYS A 301 39.60 -23.90 -21.14
N GLU A 302 39.37 -25.09 -20.61
CA GLU A 302 39.66 -26.35 -21.30
C GLU A 302 38.66 -26.57 -22.44
N TYR A 303 37.38 -26.28 -22.21
CA TYR A 303 36.36 -26.29 -23.27
C TYR A 303 36.71 -25.33 -24.42
N ILE A 304 37.15 -24.11 -24.11
CA ILE A 304 37.55 -23.11 -25.13
C ILE A 304 38.76 -23.62 -25.94
N GLN A 305 39.74 -24.24 -25.29
CA GLN A 305 40.91 -24.81 -25.97
C GLN A 305 40.51 -25.95 -26.91
N VAL A 306 39.58 -26.82 -26.49
CA VAL A 306 39.08 -27.92 -27.30
C VAL A 306 38.28 -27.41 -28.49
N ILE A 307 37.40 -26.43 -28.30
CA ILE A 307 36.66 -25.79 -29.40
C ILE A 307 37.63 -25.18 -30.42
N THR A 308 38.66 -24.46 -29.96
CA THR A 308 39.71 -23.90 -30.82
C THR A 308 40.44 -24.98 -31.60
N THR A 309 40.68 -26.13 -30.98
CA THR A 309 41.34 -27.27 -31.61
C THR A 309 40.43 -27.91 -32.67
N ILE A 310 39.14 -28.10 -32.37
CA ILE A 310 38.13 -28.58 -33.33
C ILE A 310 38.04 -27.66 -34.55
N GLU A 311 38.07 -26.33 -34.37
CA GLU A 311 38.07 -25.39 -35.48
C GLU A 311 39.33 -25.52 -36.36
N GLN A 312 40.50 -25.74 -35.76
CA GLN A 312 41.73 -25.99 -36.51
C GLN A 312 41.63 -27.27 -37.34
N LEU A 313 41.08 -28.35 -36.77
CA LEU A 313 40.85 -29.62 -37.48
C LEU A 313 39.84 -29.45 -38.63
N ASN A 314 38.73 -28.74 -38.41
CA ASN A 314 37.77 -28.42 -39.46
C ASN A 314 38.39 -27.59 -40.60
N ARG A 315 39.30 -26.66 -40.30
CA ARG A 315 40.04 -25.90 -41.33
C ARG A 315 40.94 -26.80 -42.16
N ILE A 316 41.57 -27.81 -41.57
CA ILE A 316 42.37 -28.82 -42.29
C ILE A 316 41.48 -29.59 -43.27
N LEU A 317 40.33 -30.10 -42.80
CA LEU A 317 39.36 -30.81 -43.64
C LEU A 317 38.85 -29.95 -44.80
N LYS A 318 38.50 -28.68 -44.52
CA LYS A 318 38.04 -27.73 -45.55
C LYS A 318 39.11 -27.48 -46.60
N LYS A 319 40.36 -27.21 -46.20
CA LYS A 319 41.49 -27.01 -47.12
C LYS A 319 41.72 -28.23 -48.03
N ARG A 320 41.67 -29.44 -47.47
CA ARG A 320 41.81 -30.68 -48.25
C ARG A 320 40.69 -30.81 -49.27
N ARG A 321 39.43 -30.61 -48.84
CA ARG A 321 38.26 -30.65 -49.73
C ARG A 321 38.41 -29.65 -50.88
N ASP A 322 38.75 -28.40 -50.58
CA ASP A 322 38.93 -27.34 -51.58
C ASP A 322 40.11 -27.65 -52.54
N SER A 323 41.17 -28.30 -52.05
CA SER A 323 42.26 -28.79 -52.89
C SER A 323 41.79 -29.88 -53.86
N TYR A 324 41.02 -30.86 -53.35
CA TYR A 324 40.47 -31.97 -54.15
C TYR A 324 39.52 -31.47 -55.25
N TRP A 325 38.67 -30.48 -54.94
CA TRP A 325 37.80 -29.83 -55.91
C TRP A 325 38.57 -29.08 -57.00
N LYS A 326 39.70 -28.44 -56.65
CA LYS A 326 40.55 -27.75 -57.63
C LYS A 326 41.27 -28.72 -58.56
N THR A 327 41.66 -29.90 -58.08
CA THR A 327 42.22 -30.96 -58.93
C THR A 327 41.16 -31.58 -59.85
N LEU A 328 39.94 -31.83 -59.36
CA LEU A 328 38.83 -32.37 -60.17
C LEU A 328 38.34 -31.42 -61.27
N LYS A 329 38.46 -30.09 -61.09
CA LYS A 329 38.13 -29.10 -62.14
C LYS A 329 39.20 -28.94 -63.22
N LYS A 330 40.41 -29.47 -63.00
CA LYS A 330 41.53 -29.37 -63.95
C LYS A 330 41.73 -30.63 -64.80
N ILE A 331 41.08 -31.73 -64.41
CA ILE A 331 40.88 -32.94 -65.21
C ILE A 331 39.60 -32.72 -66.02
#